data_AF-A0A3N5ZS69-F1
#
_entry.id   AF-A0A3N5ZS69-F1
#
_cell.length_a   1.000
_cell.length_b   1.000
_cell.length_c   1.000
_cell.angle_alpha   90.00
_cell.angle_beta   90.00
_cell.angle_gamma   90.00
#
_symmetry.space_group_name_H-M   'P 1'
#
loop_
_entity.id
_entity.type
_entity.pdbx_description
1 polymer ?
#
loop_
_entity_poly.entity_id
_entity_poly.type
_entity_poly.pdbx_seq_one_letter_code
_entity_poly.pdbx_strand_id
1 'polypeptide(L)'
;LNVEKGERAVPGTLNSPSATLMEIADLSVIEAEVEVDETDIVNVKVGQEAEVKVDALRDNVLKGKVTEVGNSAIQALTSQSEAKDFKVVITLEKPPLSLRPGLSCVADITTATRQSVLVIPMQALTIREFEVDKAGKMIKPPVEKEKKGKVVKAAEKKPGETSKKVEKKEFQGVFIVKNDKAEFVEVKTGVSGDTDIEVLSGLKPGTEIVTGSFKTLRTLKDGDAVKKEVAKKG
;
A
#
# COMPACT_ATOMS: atom_id res chain seq x y z
N LEU A 1 19.51 22.97 26.50
CA LEU A 1 19.32 23.40 27.92
C LEU A 1 17.86 23.75 28.04
N ASN A 2 17.06 22.87 28.64
CA ASN A 2 15.63 23.06 28.80
C ASN A 2 15.41 23.92 30.05
N VAL A 3 15.05 25.18 29.84
CA VAL A 3 14.68 26.10 30.93
C VAL A 3 13.21 25.86 31.23
N GLU A 4 12.88 25.58 32.48
CA GLU A 4 11.51 25.30 32.91
C GLU A 4 10.81 26.55 33.47
N LYS A 5 9.48 26.58 33.33
CA LYS A 5 8.64 27.69 33.81
C LYS A 5 8.75 27.80 35.33
N GLY A 6 9.43 28.83 35.82
CA GLY A 6 9.67 29.09 37.24
C GLY A 6 11.15 29.18 37.63
N GLU A 7 12.05 28.83 36.71
CA GLU A 7 13.48 29.00 36.89
C GLU A 7 13.84 30.52 36.93
N ARG A 8 14.53 30.93 37.99
CA ARG A 8 15.01 32.32 38.11
C ARG A 8 16.23 32.50 37.22
N ALA A 9 16.09 33.28 36.15
CA ALA A 9 17.23 33.82 35.44
C ALA A 9 18.02 34.74 36.39
N VAL A 10 19.13 34.23 36.93
CA VAL A 10 20.02 35.02 37.81
C VAL A 10 20.82 35.97 36.92
N PRO A 11 20.70 37.30 37.10
CA PRO A 11 21.56 38.25 36.39
C PRO A 11 23.02 38.00 36.80
N GLY A 12 23.89 37.62 35.85
CA GLY A 12 25.32 37.41 36.08
C GLY A 12 25.87 36.03 35.74
N THR A 13 25.01 35.04 35.47
CA THR A 13 25.44 33.79 34.82
C THR A 13 25.79 34.10 33.36
N LEU A 14 26.88 33.53 32.84
CA LEU A 14 27.25 33.57 31.42
C LEU A 14 26.14 32.92 30.59
N ASN A 15 25.09 33.69 30.29
CA ASN A 15 24.10 33.32 29.31
C ASN A 15 24.73 33.62 27.97
N SER A 16 25.06 32.58 27.20
CA SER A 16 25.47 32.75 25.81
C SER A 16 24.41 33.62 25.12
N PRO A 17 24.78 34.60 24.27
CA PRO A 17 23.81 35.44 23.55
C PRO A 17 22.85 34.64 22.64
N SER A 18 23.09 33.34 22.47
CA SER A 18 22.23 32.37 21.78
C SER A 18 21.27 31.59 22.70
N ALA A 19 21.17 31.93 24.00
CA ALA A 19 20.29 31.21 24.93
C ALA A 19 18.83 31.66 24.77
N THR A 20 17.97 30.77 24.28
CA THR A 20 16.51 30.99 24.25
C THR A 20 15.96 31.03 25.67
N LEU A 21 15.44 32.18 26.09
CA LEU A 21 14.88 32.38 27.43
C LEU A 21 13.42 31.90 27.54
N MET A 22 12.66 32.02 26.46
CA MET A 22 11.24 31.69 26.42
C MET A 22 10.83 31.43 24.96
N GLU A 23 10.01 30.41 24.76
CA GLU A 23 9.34 30.13 23.50
C GLU A 23 7.83 30.36 23.69
N ILE A 24 7.24 31.16 22.81
CA ILE A 24 5.80 31.42 22.79
C ILE A 24 5.23 30.67 21.60
N ALA A 25 4.58 29.54 21.86
CA ALA A 25 3.89 28.76 20.85
C ALA A 25 2.46 29.29 20.67
N ASP A 26 2.06 29.55 19.42
CA ASP A 26 0.66 29.78 19.08
C ASP A 26 -0.04 28.42 18.96
N LEU A 27 -0.98 28.13 19.87
CA LEU A 27 -1.75 26.89 19.89
C LEU A 27 -3.00 26.97 18.99
N SER A 28 -3.24 28.10 18.33
CA SER A 28 -4.37 28.29 17.41
C SER A 28 -4.17 27.51 16.12
N VAL A 29 -2.91 27.36 15.70
CA VAL A 29 -2.50 26.57 14.53
C VAL A 29 -1.66 25.42 15.04
N ILE A 30 -2.15 24.19 14.83
CA ILE A 30 -1.38 22.99 15.17
C ILE A 30 -1.06 22.26 13.88
N GLU A 31 0.22 21.95 13.73
CA GLU A 31 0.77 21.22 12.61
C GLU A 31 1.19 19.84 13.07
N ALA A 32 0.86 18.83 12.29
CA ALA A 32 1.34 17.47 12.45
C ALA A 32 2.50 17.28 11.46
N GLU A 33 3.68 17.04 12.00
CA GLU A 33 4.86 16.66 11.22
C GLU A 33 4.90 15.13 11.13
N VAL A 34 4.86 14.60 9.91
CA VAL A 34 4.91 13.16 9.65
C VAL A 34 6.03 12.84 8.67
N GLU A 35 6.63 11.68 8.84
CA GLU A 35 7.71 11.16 7.99
C GLU A 35 7.10 10.15 7.00
N VAL A 36 7.38 10.33 5.71
CA VAL A 36 6.84 9.54 4.60
C VAL A 36 7.99 8.97 3.77
N ASP A 37 7.91 7.69 3.41
CA ASP A 37 8.94 7.00 2.62
C ASP A 37 9.03 7.54 1.17
N GLU A 38 10.20 7.37 0.52
CA GLU A 38 10.48 7.74 -0.87
C GLU A 38 9.48 7.14 -1.88
N THR A 39 8.91 5.98 -1.60
CA THR A 39 7.92 5.34 -2.49
C THR A 39 6.55 6.03 -2.47
N ASP A 40 6.16 6.58 -1.32
CA ASP A 40 4.81 7.14 -1.11
C ASP A 40 4.77 8.65 -1.39
N ILE A 41 5.86 9.37 -1.13
CA ILE A 41 5.95 10.83 -1.33
C ILE A 41 5.62 11.28 -2.76
N VAL A 42 5.84 10.40 -3.75
CA VAL A 42 5.56 10.65 -5.17
C VAL A 42 4.06 10.93 -5.42
N ASN A 43 3.18 10.36 -4.60
CA ASN A 43 1.73 10.50 -4.72
C ASN A 43 1.16 11.63 -3.84
N VAL A 44 1.94 12.12 -2.88
CA VAL A 44 1.53 13.18 -1.95
C VAL A 44 1.67 14.54 -2.60
N LYS A 45 0.65 15.39 -2.44
CA LYS A 45 0.63 16.76 -2.99
C LYS A 45 0.11 17.74 -1.95
N VAL A 46 0.66 18.95 -2.00
CA VAL A 46 0.17 20.08 -1.21
C VAL A 46 -1.31 20.30 -1.51
N GLY A 47 -2.11 20.41 -0.46
CA GLY A 47 -3.55 20.65 -0.52
C GLY A 47 -4.42 19.41 -0.45
N GLN A 48 -3.86 18.20 -0.31
CA GLN A 48 -4.62 16.98 -0.05
C GLN A 48 -5.26 16.99 1.34
N GLU A 49 -6.43 16.36 1.45
CA GLU A 49 -7.10 16.12 2.72
C GLU A 49 -6.36 15.02 3.48
N ALA A 50 -6.15 15.24 4.77
CA ALA A 50 -5.51 14.28 5.66
C ALA A 50 -6.32 14.14 6.96
N GLU A 51 -6.35 12.93 7.47
CA GLU A 51 -6.97 12.59 8.76
C GLU A 51 -5.87 12.27 9.76
N VAL A 52 -5.77 13.04 10.83
CA VAL A 52 -4.74 12.89 11.86
C VAL A 52 -5.36 12.29 13.11
N LYS A 53 -4.87 11.12 13.50
CA LYS A 53 -5.24 10.42 14.74
C LYS A 53 -4.13 10.58 15.76
N VAL A 54 -4.44 11.11 16.94
CA VAL A 54 -3.47 11.37 18.01
C VAL A 54 -3.61 10.30 19.09
N ASP A 55 -2.53 9.61 19.44
CA ASP A 55 -2.56 8.47 20.37
C ASP A 55 -3.12 8.85 21.76
N ALA A 56 -2.77 10.06 22.22
CA ALA A 56 -3.24 10.57 23.51
C ALA A 56 -4.73 10.96 23.54
N LEU A 57 -5.40 11.07 22.38
CA LEU A 57 -6.82 11.42 22.25
C LEU A 57 -7.62 10.21 21.78
N ARG A 58 -8.36 9.57 22.69
CA ARG A 58 -9.22 8.42 22.37
C ARG A 58 -10.22 8.78 21.26
N ASP A 59 -10.13 8.06 20.14
CA ASP A 59 -11.06 8.02 18.99
C ASP A 59 -11.43 9.35 18.31
N ASN A 60 -10.65 10.41 18.52
CA ASN A 60 -10.86 11.67 17.77
C ASN A 60 -9.96 11.71 16.54
N VAL A 61 -10.57 11.56 15.37
CA VAL A 61 -9.92 11.83 14.09
C VAL A 61 -10.03 13.32 13.80
N LEU A 62 -8.88 13.97 13.64
CA LEU A 62 -8.78 15.40 13.34
C LEU A 62 -8.60 15.58 11.83
N LYS A 63 -9.41 16.45 11.24
CA LYS A 63 -9.24 16.81 9.82
C LYS A 63 -8.14 17.85 9.68
N GLY A 64 -7.27 17.62 8.72
CA GLY A 64 -6.18 18.51 8.35
C GLY A 64 -5.96 18.53 6.84
N LYS A 65 -5.07 19.42 6.42
CA LYS A 65 -4.68 19.58 5.04
C LYS A 65 -3.16 19.61 4.92
N VAL A 66 -2.63 18.94 3.91
CA VAL A 66 -1.19 18.97 3.63
C VAL A 66 -0.82 20.38 3.18
N THR A 67 0.04 21.06 3.94
CA THR A 67 0.48 22.44 3.65
C THR A 67 1.91 22.48 3.14
N GLU A 68 2.76 21.57 3.60
CA GLU A 68 4.14 21.45 3.15
C GLU A 68 4.51 20.00 2.86
N VAL A 69 5.22 19.80 1.76
CA VAL A 69 5.84 18.52 1.41
C VAL A 69 7.33 18.79 1.28
N GLY A 70 8.11 18.23 2.19
CA GLY A 70 9.55 18.36 2.22
C GLY A 70 10.15 17.81 0.93
N ASN A 71 11.00 18.60 0.29
CA ASN A 71 11.67 18.23 -0.96
C ASN A 71 13.08 17.66 -0.73
N SER A 72 13.40 17.34 0.52
CA SER A 72 14.70 16.81 0.92
C SER A 72 14.49 15.59 1.80
N ALA A 73 15.20 14.52 1.46
CA ALA A 73 15.22 13.33 2.28
C ALA A 73 15.94 13.63 3.59
N ILE A 74 15.29 13.31 4.71
CA ILE A 74 15.91 13.14 6.00
C ILE A 74 16.70 11.84 5.93
N GLN A 75 18.02 11.93 6.01
CA GLN A 75 18.85 10.74 6.11
C GLN A 75 18.89 10.30 7.57
N ALA A 76 18.11 9.27 7.91
CA ALA A 76 18.26 8.62 9.20
C ALA A 76 19.67 7.98 9.25
N LEU A 77 20.56 8.53 10.09
CA LEU A 77 21.95 8.11 10.26
C LEU A 77 22.09 6.74 10.97
N THR A 78 21.28 5.75 10.61
CA THR A 78 21.38 4.39 11.13
C THR A 78 22.15 3.50 10.15
N SER A 79 23.26 2.93 10.62
CA SER A 79 24.34 2.33 9.83
C SER A 79 24.03 1.09 8.97
N GLN A 80 22.77 0.75 8.68
CA GLN A 80 22.41 -0.43 7.88
C GLN A 80 21.23 -0.26 6.91
N SER A 81 20.60 0.92 6.83
CA SER A 81 19.56 1.14 5.82
C SER A 81 19.49 2.61 5.43
N GLU A 82 19.74 2.90 4.15
CA GLU A 82 19.48 4.20 3.53
C GLU A 82 17.99 4.36 3.24
N ALA A 83 17.14 4.18 4.26
CA ALA A 83 15.74 4.58 4.14
C ALA A 83 15.72 6.12 4.08
N LYS A 84 15.15 6.65 2.99
CA LYS A 84 15.00 8.09 2.79
C LYS A 84 13.58 8.47 3.16
N ASP A 85 13.45 9.15 4.28
CA ASP A 85 12.17 9.67 4.75
C ASP A 85 12.03 11.14 4.35
N PHE A 86 10.82 11.56 4.01
CA PHE A 86 10.49 12.93 3.64
C PHE A 86 9.54 13.50 4.69
N LYS A 87 9.85 14.70 5.17
CA LYS A 87 8.99 15.42 6.12
C LYS A 87 7.77 15.97 5.39
N VAL A 88 6.58 15.67 5.87
CA VAL A 88 5.31 16.25 5.41
C VAL A 88 4.66 16.97 6.58
N VAL A 89 4.20 18.21 6.34
CA VAL A 89 3.53 19.03 7.33
C VAL A 89 2.06 19.12 6.99
N ILE A 90 1.22 18.77 7.97
CA ILE A 90 -0.23 18.76 7.86
C ILE A 90 -0.80 19.76 8.85
N THR A 91 -1.44 20.82 8.36
CA THR A 91 -2.10 21.81 9.23
C THR A 91 -3.50 21.33 9.59
N LEU A 92 -3.82 21.28 10.88
CA LEU A 92 -5.13 20.88 11.40
C LEU A 92 -6.11 22.05 11.30
N GLU A 93 -7.31 21.82 10.78
CA GLU A 93 -8.31 22.89 10.61
C GLU A 93 -9.01 23.26 11.92
N LYS A 94 -9.19 22.30 12.83
CA LYS A 94 -9.89 22.46 14.11
C LYS A 94 -9.21 21.69 15.23
N PRO A 95 -8.03 22.12 15.69
CA PRO A 95 -7.38 21.49 16.82
C PRO A 95 -8.20 21.69 18.10
N PRO A 96 -8.51 20.64 18.88
CA PRO A 96 -9.13 20.79 20.19
C PRO A 96 -8.14 21.41 21.18
N LEU A 97 -8.63 22.21 22.13
CA LEU A 97 -7.81 22.83 23.21
C LEU A 97 -7.05 21.82 24.10
N SER A 98 -7.46 20.54 24.05
CA SER A 98 -6.80 19.42 24.72
C SER A 98 -5.53 18.96 23.99
N LEU A 99 -5.36 19.33 22.72
CA LEU A 99 -4.18 18.97 21.93
C LEU A 99 -2.98 19.78 22.43
N ARG A 100 -1.90 19.08 22.76
CA ARG A 100 -0.64 19.68 23.19
C ARG A 100 0.41 19.38 22.12
N PRO A 101 1.29 20.35 21.79
CA PRO A 101 2.43 20.09 20.93
C PRO A 101 3.31 18.97 21.52
N GLY A 102 3.95 18.20 20.65
CA GLY A 102 4.83 17.08 21.04
C GLY A 102 4.12 15.74 21.28
N LEU A 103 2.81 15.64 21.02
CA LEU A 103 2.09 14.37 21.03
C LEU A 103 2.36 13.55 19.76
N SER A 104 2.48 12.24 19.91
CA SER A 104 2.58 11.31 18.78
C SER A 104 1.24 11.20 18.06
N CYS A 105 1.30 11.17 16.73
CA CYS A 105 0.13 11.03 15.87
C CYS A 105 0.42 10.13 14.67
N VAL A 106 -0.65 9.63 14.07
CA VAL A 106 -0.66 8.89 12.81
C VAL A 106 -1.54 9.69 11.85
N ALA A 107 -1.10 9.89 10.62
CA ALA A 107 -1.85 10.63 9.61
C ALA A 107 -2.16 9.76 8.40
N ASP A 108 -3.42 9.74 8.00
CA ASP A 108 -3.91 9.09 6.79
C ASP A 108 -4.14 10.17 5.72
N ILE A 109 -3.33 10.18 4.67
CA ILE A 109 -3.38 11.19 3.61
C ILE A 109 -4.14 10.63 2.40
N THR A 110 -5.21 11.32 1.98
CA THR A 110 -5.95 10.92 0.79
C THR A 110 -5.24 11.41 -0.47
N THR A 111 -4.48 10.52 -1.12
CA THR A 111 -3.66 10.87 -2.30
C THR A 111 -4.48 11.04 -3.58
N ALA A 112 -5.50 10.19 -3.77
CA ALA A 112 -6.38 10.24 -4.93
C ALA A 112 -7.77 9.69 -4.59
N THR A 113 -8.82 10.34 -5.10
CA THR A 113 -10.20 9.84 -5.04
C THR A 113 -10.70 9.61 -6.46
N ARG A 114 -11.22 8.43 -6.75
CA ARG A 114 -11.91 8.14 -8.01
C ARG A 114 -13.32 7.65 -7.74
N GLN A 115 -14.27 8.23 -8.47
CA GLN A 115 -15.69 7.86 -8.40
C GLN A 115 -16.05 7.03 -9.63
N SER A 116 -17.01 6.10 -9.45
CA SER A 116 -17.55 5.25 -10.52
C SER A 116 -16.50 4.36 -11.22
N VAL A 117 -15.66 3.69 -10.44
CA VAL A 117 -14.63 2.77 -10.95
C VAL A 117 -14.95 1.31 -10.60
N LEU A 118 -14.46 0.38 -11.43
CA LEU A 118 -14.55 -1.05 -11.12
C LEU A 118 -13.49 -1.36 -10.06
N VAL A 119 -13.91 -1.88 -8.92
CA VAL A 119 -13.02 -2.28 -7.84
C VAL A 119 -13.03 -3.78 -7.66
N ILE A 120 -11.89 -4.31 -7.24
CA ILE A 120 -11.75 -5.67 -6.74
C ILE A 120 -11.19 -5.61 -5.32
N PRO A 121 -11.58 -6.53 -4.43
CA PRO A 121 -10.93 -6.65 -3.13
C PRO A 121 -9.43 -6.93 -3.33
N MET A 122 -8.57 -6.32 -2.52
CA MET A 122 -7.11 -6.56 -2.57
C MET A 122 -6.76 -8.05 -2.51
N GLN A 123 -7.56 -8.81 -1.76
CA GLN A 123 -7.40 -10.25 -1.58
C GLN A 123 -7.54 -11.06 -2.88
N ALA A 124 -8.20 -10.52 -3.92
CA ALA A 124 -8.40 -11.24 -5.19
C ALA A 124 -7.22 -11.10 -6.16
N LEU A 125 -6.35 -10.10 -5.97
CA LEU A 125 -5.23 -9.83 -6.85
C LEU A 125 -4.13 -10.88 -6.65
N THR A 126 -3.66 -11.46 -7.74
CA THR A 126 -2.60 -12.48 -7.72
C THR A 126 -1.53 -12.15 -8.75
N ILE A 127 -0.27 -12.46 -8.41
CA ILE A 127 0.87 -12.32 -9.31
C ILE A 127 1.31 -13.72 -9.70
N ARG A 128 1.41 -13.98 -11.00
CA ARG A 128 1.83 -15.28 -11.54
C ARG A 128 2.81 -15.14 -12.67
N GLU A 129 3.84 -15.98 -12.62
CA GLU A 129 4.74 -16.16 -13.74
C GLU A 129 4.07 -17.00 -14.82
N PHE A 130 3.97 -16.45 -16.01
CA PHE A 130 3.60 -17.20 -17.20
C PHE A 130 4.73 -17.16 -18.21
N GLU A 131 4.83 -18.23 -18.99
CA GLU A 131 5.69 -18.27 -20.17
C GLU A 131 5.11 -17.34 -21.24
N VAL A 132 5.95 -16.47 -21.79
CA VAL A 132 5.54 -15.54 -22.86
C VAL A 132 5.99 -16.06 -24.22
N ASP A 133 5.11 -15.93 -25.22
CA ASP A 133 5.48 -16.12 -26.62
C ASP A 133 6.44 -15.01 -27.07
N LYS A 134 7.09 -15.16 -28.23
CA LYS A 134 7.98 -14.14 -28.83
C LYS A 134 7.31 -12.76 -29.06
N ALA A 135 5.99 -12.65 -28.89
CA ALA A 135 5.20 -11.43 -28.96
C ALA A 135 4.80 -10.84 -27.59
N GLY A 136 5.33 -11.36 -26.48
CA GLY A 136 5.05 -10.88 -25.12
C GLY A 136 3.66 -11.22 -24.59
N LYS A 137 2.90 -12.08 -25.30
CA LYS A 137 1.58 -12.55 -24.88
C LYS A 137 1.71 -13.80 -24.02
N MET A 138 0.90 -13.84 -22.96
CA MET A 138 0.81 -14.93 -22.01
C MET A 138 0.40 -16.24 -22.69
N ILE A 139 1.27 -17.25 -22.64
CA ILE A 139 0.92 -18.63 -23.00
C ILE A 139 0.29 -19.24 -21.75
N LYS A 140 -1.05 -19.31 -21.73
CA LYS A 140 -1.72 -20.12 -20.70
C LYS A 140 -1.26 -21.58 -20.87
N PRO A 141 -0.73 -22.24 -19.83
CA PRO A 141 -0.51 -23.68 -19.91
C PRO A 141 -1.85 -24.33 -20.29
N PRO A 142 -1.87 -25.31 -21.21
CA PRO A 142 -3.12 -25.94 -21.62
C PRO A 142 -3.80 -26.48 -20.37
N VAL A 143 -5.04 -26.03 -20.11
CA VAL A 143 -5.89 -26.63 -19.08
C VAL A 143 -6.00 -28.11 -19.43
N GLU A 144 -5.29 -28.96 -18.69
CA GLU A 144 -5.35 -30.40 -18.85
C GLU A 144 -6.79 -30.84 -18.58
N LYS A 145 -7.54 -31.04 -19.68
CA LYS A 145 -8.82 -31.73 -19.64
C LYS A 145 -8.53 -33.13 -19.10
N GLU A 146 -9.01 -33.40 -17.89
CA GLU A 146 -8.98 -34.73 -17.27
C GLU A 146 -9.27 -35.83 -18.30
N LYS A 147 -8.30 -36.70 -18.54
CA LYS A 147 -8.55 -38.05 -19.04
C LYS A 147 -8.08 -39.06 -18.01
N LYS A 148 -9.08 -39.75 -17.45
CA LYS A 148 -8.99 -40.92 -16.58
C LYS A 148 -7.93 -41.92 -17.07
N GLY A 149 -7.05 -42.30 -16.13
CA GLY A 149 -6.48 -43.64 -15.97
C GLY A 149 -5.60 -44.19 -17.10
N LYS A 150 -4.28 -44.21 -16.86
CA LYS A 150 -3.43 -45.41 -17.07
C LYS A 150 -2.00 -45.20 -16.55
N VAL A 151 -1.67 -46.03 -15.56
CA VAL A 151 -0.38 -46.63 -15.20
C VAL A 151 0.89 -45.87 -15.64
N VAL A 152 1.53 -45.27 -14.64
CA VAL A 152 2.92 -44.79 -14.69
C VAL A 152 3.84 -45.94 -15.13
N LYS A 153 4.48 -45.80 -16.28
CA LYS A 153 5.76 -46.45 -16.56
C LYS A 153 6.82 -45.37 -16.59
N ALA A 154 7.74 -45.46 -15.64
CA ALA A 154 9.02 -44.76 -15.67
C ALA A 154 9.78 -45.19 -16.93
N ALA A 155 10.19 -44.23 -17.75
CA ALA A 155 11.21 -44.42 -18.77
C ALA A 155 11.87 -43.07 -19.08
N GLU A 156 13.05 -42.91 -18.49
CA GLU A 156 14.26 -42.27 -19.02
C GLU A 156 14.14 -41.06 -19.95
N LYS A 157 14.69 -39.93 -19.46
CA LYS A 157 15.19 -38.80 -20.25
C LYS A 157 16.04 -39.31 -21.42
N LYS A 158 15.66 -38.92 -22.66
CA LYS A 158 16.61 -38.82 -23.78
C LYS A 158 17.17 -37.38 -23.84
N PRO A 159 18.50 -37.21 -23.96
CA PRO A 159 19.15 -35.92 -24.09
C PRO A 159 19.12 -35.47 -25.55
N GLY A 160 18.53 -34.30 -25.81
CA GLY A 160 18.59 -33.69 -27.14
C GLY A 160 17.31 -32.96 -27.54
N GLU A 161 16.99 -31.87 -26.84
CA GLU A 161 16.24 -30.79 -27.49
C GLU A 161 16.65 -29.47 -26.84
N THR A 162 17.04 -28.53 -27.70
CA THR A 162 17.54 -27.21 -27.39
C THR A 162 16.57 -26.52 -26.44
N SER A 163 17.00 -26.29 -25.19
CA SER A 163 16.28 -25.49 -24.21
C SER A 163 16.13 -24.08 -24.75
N LYS A 164 15.03 -23.82 -25.50
CA LYS A 164 14.55 -22.47 -25.75
C LYS A 164 14.43 -21.83 -24.38
N LYS A 165 15.20 -20.78 -24.16
CA LYS A 165 15.13 -19.94 -22.97
C LYS A 165 13.75 -19.27 -23.01
N VAL A 166 12.74 -19.95 -22.48
CA VAL A 166 11.39 -19.40 -22.38
C VAL A 166 11.47 -18.32 -21.31
N GLU A 167 11.34 -17.07 -21.72
CA GLU A 167 11.25 -15.95 -20.77
C GLU A 167 9.96 -16.13 -19.97
N LYS A 168 10.10 -16.14 -18.65
CA LYS A 168 8.99 -16.11 -17.72
C LYS A 168 8.78 -14.67 -17.30
N LYS A 169 7.55 -14.19 -17.40
CA LYS A 169 7.18 -12.85 -16.97
C LYS A 169 6.07 -12.93 -15.93
N GLU A 170 6.16 -12.08 -14.92
CA GLU A 170 5.12 -11.92 -13.91
C GLU A 170 3.96 -11.11 -14.48
N PHE A 171 2.75 -11.66 -14.34
CA PHE A 171 1.49 -11.00 -14.71
C PHE A 171 0.62 -10.85 -13.47
N GLN A 172 0.03 -9.68 -13.34
CA GLN A 172 -0.98 -9.40 -12.31
C GLN A 172 -2.37 -9.73 -12.87
N GLY A 173 -3.16 -10.45 -12.09
CA GLY A 173 -4.47 -10.92 -12.56
C GLY A 173 -5.35 -11.42 -11.44
N VAL A 174 -6.62 -11.66 -11.79
CA VAL A 174 -7.61 -12.27 -10.90
C VAL A 174 -8.12 -13.57 -11.50
N PHE A 175 -8.65 -14.45 -10.65
CA PHE A 175 -9.37 -15.63 -11.10
C PHE A 175 -10.85 -15.32 -11.23
N ILE A 176 -11.43 -15.54 -12.40
CA ILE A 176 -12.87 -15.45 -12.64
C ILE A 176 -13.49 -16.84 -12.54
N VAL A 177 -14.77 -16.91 -12.16
CA VAL A 177 -15.52 -18.17 -12.13
C VAL A 177 -16.28 -18.34 -13.45
N LYS A 178 -15.95 -19.40 -14.21
CA LYS A 178 -16.63 -19.75 -15.47
C LYS A 178 -16.92 -21.25 -15.51
N ASN A 179 -18.20 -21.62 -15.55
CA ASN A 179 -18.65 -23.01 -15.48
C ASN A 179 -18.08 -23.77 -14.25
N ASP A 180 -18.16 -23.14 -13.06
CA ASP A 180 -17.62 -23.67 -11.79
C ASP A 180 -16.11 -23.94 -11.80
N LYS A 181 -15.37 -23.34 -12.73
CA LYS A 181 -13.92 -23.41 -12.83
C LYS A 181 -13.28 -22.04 -12.72
N ALA A 182 -12.10 -22.00 -12.11
CA ALA A 182 -11.28 -20.80 -12.04
C ALA A 182 -10.59 -20.56 -13.40
N GLU A 183 -10.72 -19.36 -13.95
CA GLU A 183 -9.96 -18.91 -15.12
C GLU A 183 -9.12 -17.68 -14.76
N PHE A 184 -7.81 -17.72 -15.00
CA PHE A 184 -6.94 -16.57 -14.76
C PHE A 184 -7.13 -15.52 -15.87
N VAL A 185 -7.35 -14.28 -15.44
CA VAL A 185 -7.50 -13.11 -16.32
C VAL A 185 -6.52 -12.04 -15.86
N GLU A 186 -5.63 -11.63 -16.77
CA GLU A 186 -4.74 -10.50 -16.55
C GLU A 186 -5.55 -9.22 -16.37
N VAL A 187 -5.21 -8.43 -15.36
CA VAL A 187 -5.85 -7.14 -15.09
C VAL A 187 -4.79 -6.05 -14.98
N LYS A 188 -5.16 -4.84 -15.43
CA LYS A 188 -4.38 -3.64 -15.13
C LYS A 188 -5.04 -2.93 -13.97
N THR A 189 -4.29 -2.74 -12.90
CA THR A 189 -4.74 -2.05 -11.70
C THR A 189 -4.41 -0.56 -11.75
N GLY A 190 -5.19 0.22 -11.01
CA GLY A 190 -5.03 1.67 -10.85
C GLY A 190 -4.74 2.02 -9.39
N VAL A 191 -5.49 2.98 -8.85
CA VAL A 191 -5.36 3.41 -7.44
C VAL A 191 -5.74 2.26 -6.50
N SER A 192 -4.90 2.01 -5.51
CA SER A 192 -5.17 1.08 -4.40
C SER A 192 -5.69 1.87 -3.21
N GLY A 193 -6.83 1.47 -2.65
CA GLY A 193 -7.31 1.92 -1.34
C GLY A 193 -7.01 0.89 -0.25
N ASP A 194 -7.62 1.06 0.92
CA ASP A 194 -7.36 0.24 2.11
C ASP A 194 -7.83 -1.22 1.97
N THR A 195 -8.97 -1.43 1.30
CA THR A 195 -9.58 -2.76 1.12
C THR A 195 -9.68 -3.18 -0.34
N ASP A 196 -9.66 -2.21 -1.25
CA ASP A 196 -10.06 -2.38 -2.63
C ASP A 196 -9.04 -1.76 -3.60
N ILE A 197 -8.92 -2.35 -4.79
CA ILE A 197 -8.03 -1.89 -5.85
C ILE A 197 -8.86 -1.56 -7.09
N GLU A 198 -8.60 -0.41 -7.68
CA GLU A 198 -9.17 -0.02 -8.97
C GLU A 198 -8.68 -0.93 -10.09
N VAL A 199 -9.59 -1.36 -10.97
CA VAL A 199 -9.28 -2.10 -12.19
C VAL A 199 -9.54 -1.23 -13.41
N LEU A 200 -8.47 -0.88 -14.13
CA LEU A 200 -8.52 -0.09 -15.36
C LEU A 200 -8.91 -0.91 -16.59
N SER A 201 -8.47 -2.18 -16.65
CA SER A 201 -8.80 -3.07 -17.77
C SER A 201 -8.65 -4.54 -17.41
N GLY A 202 -9.34 -5.41 -18.14
CA GLY A 202 -9.25 -6.87 -18.02
C GLY A 202 -10.52 -7.52 -17.44
N LEU A 203 -11.37 -6.74 -16.75
CA LEU A 203 -12.62 -7.22 -16.18
C LEU A 203 -13.83 -6.41 -16.67
N LYS A 204 -14.99 -7.04 -16.59
CA LYS A 204 -16.29 -6.42 -16.85
C LYS A 204 -17.07 -6.32 -15.53
N PRO A 205 -17.92 -5.29 -15.36
CA PRO A 205 -18.84 -5.21 -14.24
C PRO A 205 -19.73 -6.46 -14.17
N GLY A 206 -19.92 -7.00 -12.97
CA GLY A 206 -20.74 -8.19 -12.72
C GLY A 206 -20.04 -9.53 -12.92
N THR A 207 -18.74 -9.54 -13.28
CA THR A 207 -17.95 -10.77 -13.32
C THR A 207 -17.72 -11.31 -11.91
N GLU A 208 -18.06 -12.57 -11.68
CA GLU A 208 -17.73 -13.27 -10.45
C GLU A 208 -16.22 -13.58 -10.39
N ILE A 209 -15.57 -13.11 -9.34
CA ILE A 209 -14.15 -13.33 -9.07
C ILE A 209 -13.97 -14.25 -7.86
N VAL A 210 -12.85 -14.96 -7.82
CA VAL A 210 -12.47 -15.78 -6.67
C VAL A 210 -11.75 -14.90 -5.66
N THR A 211 -12.32 -14.78 -4.47
CA THR A 211 -11.71 -14.15 -3.29
C THR A 211 -11.34 -15.22 -2.28
N GLY A 212 -10.21 -15.10 -1.58
CA GLY A 212 -9.86 -16.05 -0.54
C GLY A 212 -8.49 -15.81 0.07
N SER A 213 -8.04 -16.74 0.93
CA SER A 213 -6.71 -16.66 1.53
C SER A 213 -5.62 -16.65 0.46
N PHE A 214 -4.52 -15.93 0.74
CA PHE A 214 -3.36 -15.87 -0.16
C PHE A 214 -2.83 -17.27 -0.55
N LYS A 215 -2.92 -18.24 0.38
CA LYS A 215 -2.50 -19.64 0.15
C LYS A 215 -3.38 -20.34 -0.88
N THR A 216 -4.70 -20.11 -0.85
CA THR A 216 -5.66 -20.68 -1.80
C THR A 216 -5.40 -20.14 -3.19
N LEU A 217 -5.26 -18.82 -3.32
CA LEU A 217 -5.05 -18.17 -4.62
C LEU A 217 -3.69 -18.47 -5.24
N ARG A 218 -2.66 -18.72 -4.41
CA ARG A 218 -1.34 -19.15 -4.89
C ARG A 218 -1.33 -20.59 -5.40
N THR A 219 -2.23 -21.44 -4.93
CA THR A 219 -2.30 -22.87 -5.31
C THR A 219 -3.31 -23.14 -6.42
N LEU A 220 -4.33 -22.28 -6.58
CA LEU A 220 -5.43 -22.42 -7.53
C LEU A 220 -4.97 -22.36 -8.99
N LYS A 221 -5.13 -23.40 -9.79
CA LYS A 221 -4.73 -23.39 -11.20
C LYS A 221 -5.91 -23.06 -12.14
N ASP A 222 -5.57 -22.69 -13.37
CA ASP A 222 -6.55 -22.52 -14.43
C ASP A 222 -7.27 -23.87 -14.65
N GLY A 223 -8.60 -23.86 -14.54
CA GLY A 223 -9.44 -25.06 -14.66
C GLY A 223 -9.78 -25.78 -13.35
N ASP A 224 -9.24 -25.35 -12.21
CA ASP A 224 -9.59 -25.93 -10.91
C ASP A 224 -11.06 -25.66 -10.59
N ALA A 225 -11.72 -26.67 -10.02
CA ALA A 225 -13.10 -26.56 -9.58
C ALA A 225 -13.17 -25.61 -8.37
N VAL A 226 -14.00 -24.58 -8.47
CA VAL A 226 -14.23 -23.60 -7.41
C VAL A 226 -15.65 -23.74 -6.91
N LYS A 227 -15.80 -23.86 -5.60
CA LYS A 227 -17.11 -23.88 -4.96
C LYS A 227 -17.46 -22.45 -4.56
N LYS A 228 -18.63 -21.97 -5.00
CA LYS A 228 -19.12 -20.65 -4.62
C LYS A 228 -19.42 -20.64 -3.12
N GLU A 229 -18.59 -19.96 -2.35
CA GLU A 229 -18.98 -19.48 -1.02
C GLU A 229 -19.37 -18.01 -1.16
N VAL A 230 -20.63 -17.71 -0.85
CA VAL A 230 -21.11 -16.34 -0.82
C VAL A 230 -20.42 -15.65 0.36
N ALA A 231 -19.58 -14.66 0.07
CA ALA A 231 -18.96 -13.83 1.10
C ALA A 231 -20.07 -13.31 2.03
N LYS A 232 -20.00 -13.69 3.32
CA LYS A 232 -20.83 -13.09 4.35
C LYS A 232 -20.51 -11.59 4.34
N LYS A 233 -21.48 -10.77 3.91
CA LYS A 233 -21.43 -9.32 4.12
C LYS A 233 -21.33 -9.10 5.64
N GLY A 234 -20.19 -8.56 6.08
CA GLY A 234 -20.03 -7.94 7.40
C GLY A 234 -20.65 -6.56 7.37
#